data_AF-A0A520DJT0-F1
#
_entry.id   AF-A0A520DJT0-F1
#
_cell.length_a   1.000
_cell.length_b   1.000
_cell.length_c   1.000
_cell.angle_alpha   90.00
_cell.angle_beta   90.00
_cell.angle_gamma   90.00
#
_symmetry.space_group_name_H-M   'P 1'
#
loop_
_entity.id
_entity.type
_entity.pdbx_description
1 polymer ?
#
loop_
_entity_poly.entity_id
_entity_poly.type
_entity_poly.pdbx_seq_one_letter_code
_entity_poly.pdbx_strand_id
1 'polypeptide(L)'
;VSAHWALGDNQLWSNALTSFAEETGNPMDRNYMQNYTSSPAHHGMGFTLVQDKAGPLSRLDANVTYAYHLQLSNTFNLSLGAAAGLSNIRLDINSLTFPDSQVDPALSNTIVSQLRPDLSVGLWLYGARMFAGVSAQQVLSQKLSFTNSETYNTGKEVPHFFATVGYKFFMDDQIAAIPSVMVKYVQPAPVSVDLNMKIAFKDKVWLGGSYRKDDSFSAMAGFNIGKMVNLTYSYDIYKVPSYIKMW
;
A
#
# COMPACT_ATOMS: atom_id res chain seq x y z
N VAL A 1 0.29 7.26 -7.71
CA VAL A 1 0.71 8.58 -7.16
C VAL A 1 -0.01 8.80 -5.85
N SER A 2 0.67 9.39 -4.87
CA SER A 2 0.06 9.79 -3.60
C SER A 2 0.60 11.14 -3.15
N ALA A 3 -0.26 11.98 -2.57
CA ALA A 3 0.11 13.23 -1.94
C ALA A 3 -0.53 13.29 -0.54
N HIS A 4 0.20 13.82 0.43
CA HIS A 4 -0.23 13.89 1.83
C HIS A 4 0.15 15.25 2.39
N TRP A 5 -0.62 15.77 3.35
CA TRP A 5 -0.36 17.05 4.00
C TRP A 5 -0.96 17.06 5.41
N ALA A 6 -0.31 17.79 6.32
CA ALA A 6 -0.86 18.04 7.64
C ALA A 6 -2.00 19.08 7.57
N LEU A 7 -2.96 18.96 8.48
CA LEU A 7 -3.98 19.98 8.69
C LEU A 7 -3.72 20.71 10.01
N GLY A 8 -3.60 22.04 9.94
CA GLY A 8 -3.43 22.93 11.09
C GLY A 8 -1.98 23.28 11.43
N ASP A 9 -1.82 24.32 12.25
CA ASP A 9 -0.53 24.99 12.50
C ASP A 9 0.28 24.41 13.68
N ASN A 10 -0.22 23.36 14.34
CA ASN A 10 0.37 22.82 15.59
C ASN A 10 1.40 21.69 15.38
N GLN A 11 2.03 21.60 14.21
CA GLN A 11 3.10 20.63 13.95
C GLN A 11 4.41 21.10 14.59
N LEU A 12 4.61 20.84 15.88
CA LEU A 12 5.85 21.20 16.58
C LEU A 12 7.01 20.23 16.31
N TRP A 13 6.75 19.03 15.77
CA TRP A 13 7.80 18.03 15.50
C TRP A 13 7.51 17.17 14.27
N SER A 14 8.54 16.96 13.46
CA SER A 14 8.54 16.10 12.29
C SER A 14 8.44 14.63 12.67
N ASN A 15 7.51 13.90 12.05
CA ASN A 15 7.45 12.44 12.18
C ASN A 15 8.67 11.80 11.53
N ALA A 16 9.43 11.01 12.29
CA ALA A 16 10.59 10.28 11.79
C ALA A 16 10.27 9.30 10.65
N LEU A 17 8.99 8.98 10.39
CA LEU A 17 8.57 8.05 9.33
C LEU A 17 7.79 8.73 8.19
N THR A 18 7.33 9.97 8.36
CA THR A 18 6.55 10.70 7.34
C THR A 18 7.10 12.11 7.22
N SER A 19 7.91 12.33 6.19
CA SER A 19 8.73 13.50 5.96
C SER A 19 7.94 14.80 5.75
N PHE A 20 7.98 15.69 6.73
CA PHE A 20 7.96 17.15 6.55
C PHE A 20 8.97 17.74 7.53
N ALA A 21 9.80 18.70 7.11
CA ALA A 21 10.79 19.27 8.01
C ALA A 21 10.44 20.68 8.46
N GLU A 22 10.68 20.92 9.74
CA GLU A 22 11.02 22.21 10.31
C GLU A 22 12.55 22.40 10.33
N GLU A 23 13.02 23.60 10.69
CA GLU A 23 14.40 24.13 10.58
C GLU A 23 15.55 23.32 11.25
N THR A 24 15.28 22.17 11.88
CA THR A 24 16.21 21.48 12.81
C THR A 24 16.74 20.11 12.35
N GLY A 25 17.01 19.94 11.05
CA GLY A 25 17.77 18.79 10.52
C GLY A 25 16.93 17.74 9.78
N ASN A 26 17.48 16.53 9.61
CA ASN A 26 16.80 15.39 8.98
C ASN A 26 16.08 14.56 10.06
N PRO A 27 14.74 14.45 10.04
CA PRO A 27 13.98 13.73 11.07
C PRO A 27 14.24 12.21 11.09
N MET A 28 14.91 11.71 10.06
CA MET A 28 15.33 10.33 9.95
C MET A 28 16.76 10.07 10.48
N ASP A 29 17.52 11.11 10.85
CA ASP A 29 18.89 10.96 11.37
C ASP A 29 18.89 10.30 12.75
N ARG A 30 19.97 9.55 13.03
CA ARG A 30 20.15 8.81 14.28
C ARG A 30 19.97 9.67 15.53
N ASN A 31 20.56 10.87 15.56
CA ASN A 31 20.51 11.77 16.71
C ASN A 31 19.09 12.32 16.96
N TYR A 32 18.35 12.62 15.89
CA TYR A 32 16.95 13.04 15.99
C TYR A 32 16.08 11.91 16.56
N MET A 33 16.29 10.68 16.07
CA MET A 33 15.51 9.52 16.50
C MET A 33 15.88 9.02 17.90
N GLN A 34 17.07 9.34 18.42
CA GLN A 34 17.44 9.08 19.82
C GLN A 34 16.72 10.01 20.81
N ASN A 35 16.48 11.25 20.41
CA ASN A 35 15.77 12.25 21.22
C ASN A 35 14.32 12.45 20.76
N TYR A 36 13.76 11.45 20.06
CA TYR A 36 12.42 11.53 19.52
C TYR A 36 11.39 11.70 20.65
N THR A 37 10.56 12.73 20.48
CA THR A 37 9.36 12.93 21.28
C THR A 37 8.16 12.83 20.34
N SER A 38 7.13 12.12 20.77
CA SER A 38 5.89 11.98 20.02
C SER A 38 5.27 13.35 19.72
N SER A 39 4.70 13.48 18.53
CA SER A 39 3.95 14.67 18.15
C SER A 39 2.67 14.79 18.99
N PRO A 40 2.18 16.01 19.30
CA PRO A 40 0.86 16.20 19.87
C PRO A 40 -0.23 15.68 18.92
N ALA A 41 -1.45 15.63 19.43
CA ALA A 41 -2.58 15.22 18.62
C ALA A 41 -2.77 16.16 17.43
N HIS A 42 -2.85 15.60 16.22
CA HIS A 42 -2.96 16.40 15.00
C HIS A 42 -3.65 15.62 13.88
N HIS A 43 -4.03 16.34 12.83
CA HIS A 43 -4.78 15.82 11.70
C HIS A 43 -3.91 15.76 10.45
N GLY A 44 -4.14 14.76 9.62
CA GLY A 44 -3.52 14.60 8.32
C GLY A 44 -4.57 14.31 7.26
N MET A 45 -4.31 14.77 6.04
CA MET A 45 -5.10 14.44 4.86
C MET A 45 -4.19 13.98 3.74
N GLY A 46 -4.77 13.27 2.80
CA GLY A 46 -4.06 12.84 1.61
C GLY A 46 -4.99 12.45 0.48
N PHE A 47 -4.37 12.20 -0.66
CA PHE A 47 -5.00 11.74 -1.86
C PHE A 47 -4.12 10.66 -2.50
N THR A 48 -4.75 9.63 -3.03
CA THR A 48 -4.07 8.55 -3.74
C THR A 48 -4.78 8.27 -5.06
N LEU A 49 -3.97 8.06 -6.10
CA LEU A 49 -4.42 7.64 -7.41
C LEU A 49 -3.57 6.46 -7.86
N VAL A 50 -4.18 5.30 -8.03
CA VAL A 50 -3.53 4.04 -8.38
C VAL A 50 -4.11 3.57 -9.71
N GLN A 51 -3.25 3.38 -10.70
CA GLN A 51 -3.63 2.75 -11.96
C GLN A 51 -2.89 1.42 -12.04
N ASP A 52 -3.65 0.34 -12.09
CA ASP A 52 -3.16 -1.03 -12.27
C ASP A 52 -3.65 -1.58 -13.62
N LYS A 53 -2.84 -2.45 -14.22
CA LYS A 53 -3.15 -3.15 -15.46
C LYS A 53 -2.56 -4.57 -15.40
N ALA A 54 -3.44 -5.56 -15.32
CA ALA A 54 -3.11 -6.98 -15.34
C ALA A 54 -3.78 -7.65 -16.55
N GLY A 55 -3.03 -7.79 -17.64
CA GLY A 55 -3.55 -8.35 -18.90
C GLY A 55 -4.72 -7.51 -19.47
N PRO A 56 -5.90 -8.11 -19.75
CA PRO A 56 -7.08 -7.41 -20.26
C PRO A 56 -7.81 -6.59 -19.19
N LEU A 57 -7.45 -6.77 -17.91
CA LEU A 57 -8.06 -6.07 -16.79
C LEU A 57 -7.25 -4.82 -16.45
N SER A 58 -7.94 -3.69 -16.30
CA SER A 58 -7.38 -2.44 -15.80
C SER A 58 -8.21 -1.91 -14.64
N ARG A 59 -7.55 -1.33 -13.65
CA ARG A 59 -8.18 -0.80 -12.44
C ARG A 59 -7.63 0.60 -12.16
N LEU A 60 -8.52 1.55 -11.93
CA LEU A 60 -8.19 2.90 -11.51
C LEU A 60 -8.84 3.18 -10.15
N ASP A 61 -8.05 3.38 -9.12
CA ASP A 61 -8.51 3.78 -7.80
C ASP A 61 -8.15 5.25 -7.54
N ALA A 62 -9.12 6.03 -7.08
CA ALA A 62 -8.95 7.41 -6.65
C ALA A 62 -9.55 7.59 -5.26
N ASN A 63 -8.71 7.80 -4.24
CA ASN A 63 -9.12 7.84 -2.85
C ASN A 63 -8.63 9.11 -2.14
N VAL A 64 -9.50 9.69 -1.32
CA VAL A 64 -9.15 10.71 -0.33
C VAL A 64 -8.96 10.04 1.02
N THR A 65 -7.92 10.42 1.73
CA THR A 65 -7.55 9.84 3.03
C THR A 65 -7.57 10.89 4.11
N TYR A 66 -8.02 10.50 5.30
CA TYR A 66 -7.96 11.31 6.51
C TYR A 66 -7.34 10.47 7.63
N ALA A 67 -6.44 11.07 8.40
CA ALA A 67 -5.78 10.43 9.52
C ALA A 67 -5.79 11.36 10.74
N TYR A 68 -6.06 10.77 11.90
CA TYR A 68 -5.95 11.45 13.18
C TYR A 68 -4.84 10.80 14.00
N HIS A 69 -3.81 11.57 14.30
CA HIS A 69 -2.65 11.15 15.07
C HIS A 69 -2.87 11.51 16.53
N LEU A 70 -2.85 10.50 17.39
CA LEU A 70 -2.94 10.61 18.83
C LEU A 70 -1.56 10.41 19.45
N GLN A 71 -1.22 11.23 20.43
CA GLN A 71 -0.06 11.00 21.28
C GLN A 71 -0.44 9.94 22.32
N LEU A 72 0.07 8.72 22.16
CA LEU A 72 -0.20 7.63 23.10
C LEU A 72 0.73 7.69 24.31
N SER A 73 1.97 8.12 24.08
CA SER A 73 2.98 8.38 25.12
C SER A 73 4.01 9.37 24.60
N ASN A 74 5.03 9.71 25.40
CA ASN A 74 6.13 10.58 24.98
C ASN A 74 6.98 9.99 23.84
N THR A 75 6.90 8.68 23.56
CA THR A 75 7.72 8.00 22.55
C THR A 75 6.93 7.25 21.48
N PHE A 76 5.59 7.16 21.64
CA PHE A 76 4.70 6.55 20.67
C PHE A 76 3.50 7.44 20.29
N ASN A 77 3.16 7.37 19.00
CA ASN A 77 1.94 7.90 18.42
C ASN A 77 1.08 6.77 17.85
N LEU A 78 -0.24 6.93 17.93
CA LEU A 78 -1.22 6.06 17.31
C LEU A 78 -2.00 6.87 16.28
N SER A 79 -2.02 6.43 15.03
CA SER A 79 -2.80 7.06 13.96
C SER A 79 -4.03 6.23 13.64
N LEU A 80 -5.18 6.88 13.58
CA LEU A 80 -6.46 6.35 13.13
C LEU A 80 -6.73 6.89 11.74
N GLY A 81 -6.76 6.02 10.73
CA GLY A 81 -6.91 6.41 9.33
C GLY A 81 -8.19 5.86 8.70
N ALA A 82 -8.80 6.67 7.83
CA ALA A 82 -9.87 6.25 6.93
C ALA A 82 -9.59 6.77 5.53
N ALA A 83 -9.98 5.99 4.52
CA ALA A 83 -9.89 6.35 3.11
C ALA A 83 -11.24 6.08 2.45
N ALA A 84 -11.69 7.01 1.62
CA ALA A 84 -12.91 6.85 0.83
C ALA A 84 -12.67 7.36 -0.60
N GLY A 85 -13.29 6.70 -1.57
CA GLY A 85 -13.15 7.09 -2.95
C GLY A 85 -13.87 6.18 -3.93
N LEU A 86 -13.29 6.06 -5.12
CA LEU A 86 -13.88 5.34 -6.24
C LEU A 86 -12.86 4.42 -6.89
N SER A 87 -13.29 3.20 -7.19
CA SER A 87 -12.57 2.22 -8.00
C SER A 87 -13.30 2.00 -9.31
N ASN A 88 -12.61 2.14 -10.43
CA ASN A 88 -13.14 1.82 -11.75
C ASN A 88 -12.38 0.63 -12.33
N ILE A 89 -13.08 -0.49 -12.50
CA ILE A 89 -12.53 -1.71 -13.10
C ILE A 89 -13.03 -1.81 -14.53
N ARG A 90 -12.11 -1.96 -15.48
CA ARG A 90 -12.41 -2.07 -16.91
C ARG A 90 -11.81 -3.34 -17.48
N LEU A 91 -12.61 -4.03 -18.29
CA LEU A 91 -12.21 -5.22 -19.04
C LEU A 91 -12.11 -4.88 -20.53
N ASP A 92 -10.95 -5.10 -21.15
CA ASP A 92 -10.75 -4.91 -22.59
C ASP A 92 -10.94 -6.24 -23.34
N ILE A 93 -12.15 -6.43 -23.85
CA ILE A 93 -12.58 -7.64 -24.58
C ILE A 93 -11.80 -7.80 -25.89
N ASN A 94 -11.32 -6.71 -26.52
CA ASN A 94 -10.60 -6.77 -27.79
C ASN A 94 -9.18 -7.35 -27.65
N SER A 95 -8.68 -7.47 -26.43
CA SER A 95 -7.38 -8.08 -26.13
C SER A 95 -7.46 -9.58 -25.82
N LEU A 96 -8.67 -10.16 -25.79
CA LEU A 96 -8.88 -11.60 -25.62
C LEU A 96 -8.76 -12.32 -26.97
N THR A 97 -7.76 -13.19 -27.10
CA THR A 97 -7.60 -14.06 -28.28
C THR A 97 -8.34 -15.37 -28.04
N PHE A 98 -9.47 -15.57 -28.72
CA PHE A 98 -10.23 -16.83 -28.64
C PHE A 98 -9.71 -17.81 -29.71
N PRO A 99 -9.38 -19.08 -29.37
CA PRO A 99 -8.94 -20.08 -30.34
C PRO A 99 -10.02 -20.49 -31.34
N ASP A 100 -11.30 -20.37 -30.98
CA ASP A 100 -12.44 -20.75 -31.82
C ASP A 100 -13.31 -19.53 -32.12
N SER A 101 -13.73 -19.43 -33.39
CA SER A 101 -14.51 -18.34 -33.99
C SER A 101 -15.99 -18.36 -33.60
N GLN A 102 -16.29 -18.67 -32.33
CA GLN A 102 -17.61 -18.44 -31.74
C GLN A 102 -17.47 -17.43 -30.60
N VAL A 103 -17.96 -16.21 -30.86
CA VAL A 103 -18.14 -15.20 -29.82
C VAL A 103 -19.21 -15.72 -28.86
N ASP A 104 -18.79 -16.14 -27.65
CA ASP A 104 -19.70 -16.57 -26.60
C ASP A 104 -20.74 -15.46 -26.33
N PRO A 105 -22.07 -15.75 -26.36
CA PRO A 105 -23.12 -14.79 -26.05
C PRO A 105 -22.96 -14.08 -24.70
N ALA A 106 -22.19 -14.63 -23.75
CA ALA A 106 -21.82 -13.97 -22.50
C ALA A 106 -20.98 -12.69 -22.70
N LEU A 107 -20.20 -12.60 -23.79
CA LEU A 107 -19.36 -11.45 -24.12
C LEU A 107 -20.16 -10.28 -24.73
N SER A 108 -21.26 -10.57 -25.43
CA SER A 108 -22.15 -9.55 -26.01
C SER A 108 -22.94 -8.73 -24.98
N ASN A 109 -23.06 -9.20 -23.74
CA ASN A 109 -23.75 -8.53 -22.64
C ASN A 109 -22.79 -8.04 -21.52
N THR A 110 -21.50 -7.94 -21.83
CA THR A 110 -20.47 -7.64 -20.83
C THR A 110 -20.40 -6.15 -20.50
N ILE A 111 -20.49 -5.82 -19.20
CA ILE A 111 -20.24 -4.47 -18.70
C ILE A 111 -18.74 -4.18 -18.84
N VAL A 112 -18.38 -3.31 -19.79
CA VAL A 112 -16.98 -2.97 -20.12
C VAL A 112 -16.28 -2.25 -18.97
N SER A 113 -17.00 -1.46 -18.18
CA SER A 113 -16.44 -0.74 -17.02
C SER A 113 -17.40 -0.67 -15.85
N GLN A 114 -16.88 -0.84 -14.64
CA GLN A 114 -17.63 -0.91 -13.41
C GLN A 114 -17.05 0.08 -12.40
N LEU A 115 -17.75 1.21 -12.17
CA LEU A 115 -17.38 2.22 -11.16
C LEU A 115 -18.01 1.89 -9.81
N ARG A 116 -17.22 1.85 -8.74
CA ARG A 116 -17.64 1.41 -7.41
C ARG A 116 -17.06 2.29 -6.31
N PRO A 117 -17.82 2.60 -5.24
CA PRO A 117 -17.26 3.24 -4.05
C PRO A 117 -16.25 2.32 -3.36
N ASP A 118 -15.14 2.89 -2.93
CA ASP A 118 -14.12 2.24 -2.12
C ASP A 118 -14.08 2.87 -0.72
N LEU A 119 -13.90 2.03 0.30
CA LEU A 119 -13.78 2.45 1.69
C LEU A 119 -12.74 1.57 2.38
N SER A 120 -11.79 2.21 3.05
CA SER A 120 -10.74 1.55 3.82
C SER A 120 -10.57 2.21 5.18
N VAL A 121 -10.12 1.44 6.17
CA VAL A 121 -9.82 1.93 7.52
C VAL A 121 -8.52 1.29 8.02
N GLY A 122 -7.81 1.99 8.91
CA GLY A 122 -6.57 1.47 9.48
C GLY A 122 -6.15 2.10 10.79
N LEU A 123 -5.33 1.37 11.51
CA LEU A 123 -4.65 1.77 12.73
C LEU A 123 -3.15 1.65 12.50
N TRP A 124 -2.39 2.67 12.88
CA TRP A 124 -0.94 2.68 12.72
C TRP A 124 -0.27 3.20 13.98
N LEU A 125 0.37 2.31 14.72
CA LEU A 125 1.23 2.63 15.85
C LEU A 125 2.64 2.89 15.32
N TYR A 126 3.24 3.99 15.73
CA TYR A 126 4.61 4.30 15.36
C TYR A 126 5.33 5.05 16.49
N GLY A 127 6.64 4.83 16.56
CA GLY A 127 7.55 5.59 17.40
C GLY A 127 8.83 5.87 16.65
N ALA A 128 9.90 6.17 17.38
CA ALA A 128 11.21 6.41 16.77
C ALA A 128 11.63 5.24 15.89
N ARG A 129 11.75 4.03 16.44
CA ARG A 129 12.38 2.91 15.72
C ARG A 129 11.44 1.82 15.32
N MET A 130 10.18 1.85 15.72
CA MET A 130 9.25 0.77 15.42
C MET A 130 7.96 1.30 14.87
N PHE A 131 7.31 0.45 14.10
CA PHE A 131 5.98 0.68 13.60
C PHE A 131 5.21 -0.63 13.54
N ALA A 132 3.92 -0.56 13.77
CA ALA A 132 3.00 -1.67 13.61
C ALA A 132 1.63 -1.14 13.21
N GLY A 133 0.87 -1.89 12.44
CA GLY A 133 -0.44 -1.44 12.04
C GLY A 133 -1.31 -2.56 11.52
N VAL A 134 -2.61 -2.28 11.51
CA VAL A 134 -3.64 -3.14 10.94
C VAL A 134 -4.55 -2.30 10.07
N SER A 135 -5.00 -2.85 8.95
CA SER A 135 -5.94 -2.14 8.06
C SER A 135 -6.87 -3.09 7.36
N ALA A 136 -8.07 -2.62 7.06
CA ALA A 136 -9.03 -3.29 6.20
C ALA A 136 -9.30 -2.39 4.98
N GLN A 137 -9.10 -2.94 3.79
CA GLN A 137 -9.40 -2.29 2.52
C GLN A 137 -10.62 -2.92 1.86
N GLN A 138 -11.32 -2.15 1.01
CA GLN A 138 -12.52 -2.58 0.30
C GLN A 138 -13.57 -3.14 1.28
N VAL A 139 -13.81 -2.40 2.37
CA VAL A 139 -14.72 -2.80 3.46
C VAL A 139 -16.17 -2.86 2.97
N LEU A 140 -16.51 -2.07 1.95
CA LEU A 140 -17.80 -2.12 1.30
C LEU A 140 -17.92 -3.40 0.46
N SER A 141 -18.65 -4.38 0.99
CA SER A 141 -18.95 -5.62 0.25
C SER A 141 -19.87 -5.31 -0.95
N GLN A 142 -19.29 -5.23 -2.15
CA GLN A 142 -20.06 -5.03 -3.39
C GLN A 142 -19.99 -6.26 -4.29
N LYS A 143 -21.07 -6.52 -5.01
CA LYS A 143 -21.09 -7.60 -6.01
C LYS A 143 -20.37 -7.11 -7.27
N LEU A 144 -19.30 -7.82 -7.65
CA LEU A 144 -18.62 -7.69 -8.92
C LEU A 144 -19.51 -8.38 -9.97
N SER A 145 -20.10 -7.61 -10.88
CA SER A 145 -20.94 -8.15 -11.95
C SER A 145 -20.48 -7.53 -13.25
N PHE A 146 -19.94 -8.38 -14.14
CA PHE A 146 -19.62 -8.01 -15.51
C PHE A 146 -20.74 -8.37 -16.48
N THR A 147 -21.93 -8.75 -16.01
CA THR A 147 -23.09 -9.14 -16.83
C THR A 147 -24.40 -8.56 -16.28
N ASN A 148 -25.36 -8.28 -17.16
CA ASN A 148 -26.71 -7.80 -16.83
C ASN A 148 -27.69 -8.91 -16.39
N SER A 149 -27.24 -10.17 -16.27
CA SER A 149 -28.07 -11.30 -15.84
C SER A 149 -27.93 -11.58 -14.35
N GLU A 150 -29.05 -11.62 -13.61
CA GLU A 150 -29.09 -11.96 -12.18
C GLU A 150 -28.56 -13.37 -11.88
N THR A 151 -28.52 -14.26 -12.89
CA THR A 151 -28.13 -15.67 -12.76
C THR A 151 -26.62 -15.90 -12.62
N TYR A 152 -25.79 -14.94 -13.04
CA TYR A 152 -24.31 -15.07 -13.07
C TYR A 152 -23.60 -14.13 -12.06
N ASN A 153 -24.35 -13.65 -11.06
CA ASN A 153 -23.96 -12.58 -10.14
C ASN A 153 -23.24 -13.11 -8.89
N THR A 154 -22.08 -13.76 -9.07
CA THR A 154 -21.33 -14.46 -8.01
C THR A 154 -20.04 -13.79 -7.55
N GLY A 155 -19.52 -12.78 -8.27
CA GLY A 155 -18.35 -12.04 -7.79
C GLY A 155 -18.72 -11.19 -6.59
N LYS A 156 -18.08 -11.39 -5.44
CA LYS A 156 -18.14 -10.47 -4.30
C LYS A 156 -16.75 -9.90 -4.10
N GLU A 157 -16.67 -8.59 -3.97
CA GLU A 157 -15.48 -7.93 -3.47
C GLU A 157 -15.32 -8.31 -2.00
N VAL A 158 -14.19 -8.96 -1.69
CA VAL A 158 -13.91 -9.44 -0.35
C VAL A 158 -12.96 -8.46 0.32
N PRO A 159 -13.28 -8.01 1.55
CA PRO A 159 -12.39 -7.14 2.31
C PRO A 159 -11.00 -7.75 2.44
N HIS A 160 -9.99 -6.91 2.22
CA HIS A 160 -8.59 -7.30 2.39
C HIS A 160 -8.08 -6.79 3.73
N PHE A 161 -7.68 -7.70 4.59
CA PHE A 161 -7.11 -7.38 5.89
C PHE A 161 -5.59 -7.46 5.83
N PHE A 162 -4.94 -6.46 6.40
CA PHE A 162 -3.48 -6.37 6.46
C PHE A 162 -3.05 -6.17 7.91
N ALA A 163 -1.95 -6.80 8.28
CA ALA A 163 -1.24 -6.55 9.52
C ALA A 163 0.25 -6.41 9.21
N THR A 164 0.89 -5.36 9.71
CA THR A 164 2.29 -5.04 9.42
C THR A 164 3.03 -4.70 10.69
N VAL A 165 4.29 -5.12 10.79
CA VAL A 165 5.22 -4.71 11.85
C VAL A 165 6.62 -4.53 11.28
N GLY A 166 7.39 -3.58 11.80
CA GLY A 166 8.77 -3.40 11.42
C GLY A 166 9.58 -2.58 12.42
N TYR A 167 10.88 -2.58 12.22
CA TYR A 167 11.84 -1.92 13.10
C TYR A 167 12.99 -1.30 12.31
N LYS A 168 13.42 -0.07 12.65
CA LYS A 168 14.58 0.63 12.08
C LYS A 168 15.80 0.41 12.99
N PHE A 169 16.75 -0.39 12.49
CA PHE A 169 18.06 -0.59 13.07
C PHE A 169 19.06 0.38 12.45
N PHE A 170 19.78 1.14 13.28
CA PHE A 170 20.95 1.91 12.82
C PHE A 170 22.16 0.98 12.80
N MET A 171 22.62 0.63 11.60
CA MET A 171 23.87 -0.11 11.43
C MET A 171 25.07 0.82 11.55
N ASP A 172 24.90 2.07 11.11
CA ASP A 172 25.87 3.15 11.19
C ASP A 172 25.13 4.50 11.30
N ASP A 173 25.85 5.60 11.46
CA ASP A 173 25.29 6.95 11.48
C ASP A 173 24.64 7.34 10.15
N GLN A 174 25.04 6.68 9.06
CA GLN A 174 24.56 6.92 7.70
C GLN A 174 23.75 5.76 7.13
N ILE A 175 23.72 4.60 7.80
CA ILE A 175 23.08 3.38 7.27
C ILE A 175 22.04 2.88 8.25
N ALA A 176 20.80 2.75 7.77
CA ALA A 176 19.71 2.16 8.51
C ALA A 176 19.15 0.93 7.77
N ALA A 177 18.92 -0.14 8.51
CA ALA A 177 18.22 -1.32 8.06
C ALA A 177 16.81 -1.37 8.65
N ILE A 178 15.82 -1.65 7.83
CA ILE A 178 14.40 -1.62 8.17
C ILE A 178 13.77 -2.94 7.71
N PRO A 179 13.94 -4.03 8.48
CA PRO A 179 13.15 -5.23 8.29
C PRO A 179 11.68 -4.99 8.66
N SER A 180 10.77 -5.59 7.89
CA SER A 180 9.35 -5.61 8.22
C SER A 180 8.68 -6.89 7.73
N VAL A 181 7.58 -7.23 8.38
CA VAL A 181 6.71 -8.36 8.01
C VAL A 181 5.32 -7.82 7.79
N MET A 182 4.67 -8.27 6.72
CA MET A 182 3.27 -7.98 6.44
C MET A 182 2.52 -9.28 6.19
N VAL A 183 1.33 -9.38 6.79
CA VAL A 183 0.39 -10.47 6.57
C VAL A 183 -0.84 -9.91 5.88
N LYS A 184 -1.26 -10.54 4.79
CA LYS A 184 -2.47 -10.21 4.05
C LYS A 184 -3.44 -11.40 4.12
N TYR A 185 -4.66 -11.11 4.55
CA TYR A 185 -5.76 -12.07 4.64
C TYR A 185 -6.92 -11.61 3.78
N VAL A 186 -7.35 -12.47 2.85
CA VAL A 186 -8.55 -12.26 2.02
C VAL A 186 -9.20 -13.60 1.74
N GLN A 187 -10.50 -13.72 2.01
CA GLN A 187 -11.23 -14.96 1.77
C GLN A 187 -11.68 -15.04 0.30
N PRO A 188 -11.68 -16.20 -0.38
CA PRO A 188 -11.20 -17.51 0.05
C PRO A 188 -9.71 -17.77 -0.28
N ALA A 189 -8.91 -16.74 -0.56
CA ALA A 189 -7.51 -16.94 -0.92
C ALA A 189 -6.66 -17.39 0.29
N PRO A 190 -5.57 -18.13 0.05
CA PRO A 190 -4.59 -18.43 1.09
C PRO A 190 -4.00 -17.15 1.70
N VAL A 191 -3.62 -17.23 2.99
CA VAL A 191 -2.94 -16.14 3.68
C VAL A 191 -1.59 -15.87 3.01
N SER A 192 -1.34 -14.62 2.65
CA SER A 192 -0.06 -14.17 2.11
C SER A 192 0.79 -13.57 3.23
N VAL A 193 2.08 -13.88 3.21
CA VAL A 193 3.06 -13.33 4.16
C VAL A 193 4.24 -12.78 3.37
N ASP A 194 4.53 -11.51 3.59
CA ASP A 194 5.57 -10.75 2.90
C ASP A 194 6.66 -10.39 3.92
N LEU A 195 7.88 -10.89 3.70
CA LEU A 195 9.07 -10.51 4.45
C LEU A 195 9.82 -9.45 3.67
N ASN A 196 10.07 -8.29 4.27
CA ASN A 196 10.69 -7.16 3.62
C ASN A 196 11.95 -6.74 4.35
N MET A 197 12.92 -6.25 3.60
CA MET A 197 14.14 -5.63 4.13
C MET A 197 14.45 -4.40 3.30
N LYS A 198 14.53 -3.23 3.95
CA LYS A 198 15.00 -1.98 3.31
C LYS A 198 16.29 -1.51 3.96
N ILE A 199 17.29 -1.17 3.17
CA ILE A 199 18.55 -0.57 3.61
C ILE A 199 18.59 0.84 3.06
N ALA A 200 18.59 1.84 3.94
CA ALA A 200 18.63 3.25 3.60
C ALA A 200 20.00 3.84 3.90
N PHE A 201 20.53 4.61 2.95
CA PHE A 201 21.76 5.38 3.07
C PHE A 201 21.46 6.88 3.11
N LYS A 202 21.83 7.52 4.22
CA LYS A 202 21.61 8.95 4.54
C LYS A 202 20.16 9.39 4.33
N ASP A 203 19.22 8.44 4.41
CA ASP A 203 17.81 8.59 4.07
C ASP A 203 17.55 9.25 2.69
N LYS A 204 18.56 9.22 1.79
CA LYS A 204 18.49 9.77 0.43
C LYS A 204 18.32 8.68 -0.60
N VAL A 205 18.99 7.56 -0.42
CA VAL A 205 18.94 6.41 -1.34
C VAL A 205 18.66 5.18 -0.51
N TRP A 206 17.87 4.26 -1.03
CA TRP A 206 17.63 3.00 -0.37
C TRP A 206 17.50 1.87 -1.38
N LEU A 207 17.90 0.68 -0.93
CA LEU A 207 17.69 -0.58 -1.62
C LEU A 207 16.79 -1.45 -0.75
N GLY A 208 15.99 -2.30 -1.36
CA GLY A 208 15.12 -3.18 -0.62
C GLY A 208 14.86 -4.49 -1.34
N GLY A 209 14.49 -5.49 -0.57
CA GLY A 209 14.01 -6.77 -1.06
C GLY A 209 12.70 -7.13 -0.37
N SER A 210 11.83 -7.82 -1.09
CA SER A 210 10.65 -8.45 -0.54
C SER A 210 10.64 -9.93 -0.92
N TYR A 211 10.21 -10.77 0.00
CA TYR A 211 9.91 -12.17 -0.26
C TYR A 211 8.46 -12.43 0.15
N ARG A 212 7.61 -12.67 -0.84
CA ARG A 212 6.25 -13.13 -0.61
C ARG A 212 6.23 -14.65 -0.63
N LYS A 213 5.80 -15.23 0.48
CA LYS A 213 5.71 -16.68 0.64
C LYS A 213 4.88 -17.28 -0.50
N ASP A 214 5.46 -18.27 -1.17
CA ASP A 214 4.84 -19.06 -2.24
C ASP A 214 4.40 -18.28 -3.50
N ASP A 215 4.82 -17.02 -3.66
CA ASP A 215 4.46 -16.18 -4.80
C ASP A 215 5.70 -15.59 -5.50
N SER A 216 6.43 -14.68 -4.85
CA SER A 216 7.45 -13.88 -5.54
C SER A 216 8.61 -13.41 -4.67
N PHE A 217 9.69 -13.02 -5.34
CA PHE A 217 10.76 -12.20 -4.80
C PHE A 217 10.77 -10.84 -5.50
N SER A 218 10.84 -9.77 -4.75
CA SER A 218 10.89 -8.41 -5.29
C SER A 218 12.24 -7.78 -4.97
N ALA A 219 12.84 -7.10 -5.94
CA ALA A 219 13.96 -6.20 -5.72
C ALA A 219 13.48 -4.76 -5.91
N MET A 220 13.89 -3.86 -5.01
CA MET A 220 13.43 -2.48 -4.98
C MET A 220 14.61 -1.55 -4.82
N ALA A 221 14.56 -0.41 -5.50
CA ALA A 221 15.50 0.69 -5.31
C ALA A 221 14.73 1.99 -5.33
N GLY A 222 15.13 2.94 -4.49
CA GLY A 222 14.50 4.25 -4.48
C GLY A 222 15.45 5.33 -4.01
N PHE A 223 15.09 6.56 -4.34
CA PHE A 223 15.78 7.73 -3.86
C PHE A 223 14.79 8.87 -3.57
N ASN A 224 15.16 9.69 -2.60
CA ASN A 224 14.42 10.84 -2.15
C ASN A 224 15.07 12.09 -2.72
N ILE A 225 14.33 12.85 -3.52
CA ILE A 225 14.73 14.17 -4.01
C ILE A 225 14.23 15.21 -3.01
N GLY A 226 15.16 15.72 -2.20
CA GLY A 226 14.81 16.61 -1.10
C GLY A 226 13.89 15.89 -0.09
N LYS A 227 12.85 16.60 0.36
CA LYS A 227 11.89 16.11 1.36
C LYS A 227 10.47 15.90 0.82
N MET A 228 10.27 16.10 -0.48
CA MET A 228 8.95 16.19 -1.12
C MET A 228 8.68 15.04 -2.10
N VAL A 229 9.71 14.54 -2.78
CA VAL A 229 9.55 13.56 -3.85
C VAL A 229 10.35 12.30 -3.52
N ASN A 230 9.64 11.17 -3.48
CA ASN A 230 10.24 9.85 -3.46
C ASN A 230 10.03 9.19 -4.82
N LEU A 231 11.11 8.76 -5.47
CA LEU A 231 11.05 7.89 -6.63
C LEU A 231 11.44 6.48 -6.20
N THR A 232 10.61 5.52 -6.56
CA THR A 232 10.80 4.11 -6.26
C THR A 232 10.59 3.28 -7.51
N TYR A 233 11.50 2.36 -7.76
CA TYR A 233 11.40 1.33 -8.78
C TYR A 233 11.43 -0.04 -8.11
N SER A 234 10.59 -0.95 -8.58
CA SER A 234 10.52 -2.33 -8.12
C SER A 234 10.42 -3.29 -9.28
N TYR A 235 11.02 -4.46 -9.12
CA TYR A 235 10.93 -5.56 -10.06
C TYR A 235 10.59 -6.85 -9.31
N ASP A 236 9.52 -7.51 -9.75
CA ASP A 236 8.99 -8.73 -9.16
C ASP A 236 9.36 -9.95 -9.98
N ILE A 237 9.98 -10.93 -9.34
CA ILE A 237 10.34 -12.23 -9.88
C ILE A 237 9.39 -13.25 -9.26
N TYR A 238 8.39 -13.67 -10.04
CA TYR A 238 7.43 -14.68 -9.61
C TYR A 238 8.08 -16.07 -9.62
N LYS A 239 7.81 -16.85 -8.57
CA LYS A 239 8.09 -18.27 -8.58
C LYS A 239 7.12 -18.92 -9.56
N VAL A 240 7.64 -19.43 -10.67
CA VAL A 240 6.86 -20.31 -11.53
C VAL A 240 6.52 -21.55 -10.70
N PRO A 241 5.23 -21.92 -10.54
CA PRO A 241 4.89 -23.16 -9.87
C PRO A 241 5.54 -24.33 -10.61
N SER A 242 6.14 -25.27 -9.87
CA SER A 242 6.81 -26.47 -10.40
C SER A 242 5.91 -27.38 -11.27
N TYR A 243 4.63 -27.05 -11.43
CA TYR A 243 3.65 -27.82 -12.20
C TYR A 243 3.55 -27.41 -13.69
N ILE A 244 4.28 -26.41 -14.16
CA ILE A 244 4.38 -26.09 -15.60
C ILE A 244 5.74 -26.58 -16.14
N LYS A 245 5.94 -27.90 -16.04
CA LYS A 245 6.61 -28.67 -17.10
C LYS A 245 5.52 -29.46 -17.81
N MET A 246 4.92 -28.85 -18.82
CA MET A 246 4.25 -29.62 -19.88
C MET A 246 5.10 -29.45 -21.14
N TRP A 247 5.42 -30.61 -21.70
CA TRP A 247 6.25 -30.84 -22.88
C TRP A 247 5.74 -30.08 -24.10
#